data_AF-A0AA39NYL3-F1
#
_entry.id   AF-A0AA39NYL3-F1
#
_cell.length_a   1.000
_cell.length_b   1.000
_cell.length_c   1.000
_cell.angle_alpha   90.00
_cell.angle_beta   90.00
_cell.angle_gamma   90.00
#
_symmetry.space_group_name_H-M   'P 1'
#
loop_
_entity.id
_entity.type
_entity.pdbx_description
1 polymer ?
#
loop_
_entity_poly.entity_id
_entity_poly.type
_entity_poly.pdbx_seq_one_letter_code
_entity_poly.pdbx_strand_id
1 'polypeptide(L)'
;MPALMHGHPGAAFKFVHGQRECYTNFKILGPDRTTWNVFRAEADKTMLRHAASQGVKVFEETWVELISFSQSIDMGISRESCPIAASWKNKSGKVGKISFDWLIDASGRQGIMSMKYMKNRIYHEGLRNVAAYGYWKDVTIFEEGGPRSNAPWFECLTGIEGWAWLIPLHNGTTSIGVVMHQDTSNRKKAEGPSGLEQHYLSQLKLAPGVQKLIGGKGTYVPGSVKSTADYSYHATEYSGNHYRIIGDAAAFVDPLFSSGVHVAMTGALSAASTILGSMKGQVTEVEAQAWHDAKIGICQTRFLLVVLSAYRQMQHVGNKAILDDVNASNFDAAFSLFRPIYQGEHDTSTSLTNEELSKMIDFTRNLFTPTTHQQYNEVKQRVGDLIALSGPVMHSDELDKVLDSEDSDAKAVLKRINSLKVLRNDTSPESFTSEAVNGYIVNLERGRLGLVRA
;
A
#
# COMPACT_ATOMS: atom_id res chain seq x y z
N MET A 1 14.61 6.67 -23.02
CA MET A 1 14.48 6.45 -21.56
C MET A 1 14.98 5.06 -21.12
N PRO A 2 16.29 4.73 -21.16
CA PRO A 2 16.77 3.47 -20.55
C PRO A 2 17.65 3.65 -19.30
N ALA A 3 18.09 4.87 -18.97
CA ALA A 3 19.11 5.10 -17.92
C ALA A 3 18.56 5.47 -16.53
N LEU A 4 17.24 5.52 -16.34
CA LEU A 4 16.62 6.08 -15.12
C LEU A 4 16.03 5.03 -14.16
N MET A 5 16.05 3.75 -14.53
CA MET A 5 15.34 2.74 -13.73
C MET A 5 16.10 1.42 -13.68
N HIS A 6 16.60 1.05 -12.50
CA HIS A 6 16.99 -0.33 -12.22
C HIS A 6 15.72 -1.14 -11.95
N GLY A 7 15.35 -2.00 -12.90
CA GLY A 7 14.32 -3.01 -12.65
C GLY A 7 14.78 -3.94 -11.52
N HIS A 8 13.93 -4.21 -10.54
CA HIS A 8 14.27 -5.13 -9.46
C HIS A 8 13.43 -6.41 -9.52
N PRO A 9 14.03 -7.57 -9.22
CA PRO A 9 13.40 -8.87 -9.48
C PRO A 9 12.35 -9.27 -8.42
N GLY A 10 12.25 -8.53 -7.32
CA GLY A 10 11.45 -8.90 -6.17
C GLY A 10 11.87 -8.15 -4.91
N ALA A 11 11.43 -8.61 -3.74
CA ALA A 11 11.79 -8.06 -2.44
C ALA A 11 12.05 -9.19 -1.42
N ALA A 12 13.06 -9.00 -0.56
CA ALA A 12 13.46 -9.92 0.49
C ALA A 12 12.98 -9.43 1.86
N PHE A 13 12.39 -10.33 2.66
CA PHE A 13 11.78 -10.02 3.95
C PHE A 13 12.30 -10.94 5.06
N LYS A 14 13.07 -10.38 5.99
CA LYS A 14 13.62 -11.05 7.17
C LYS A 14 12.77 -10.70 8.40
N PHE A 15 11.64 -11.38 8.57
CA PHE A 15 10.75 -11.12 9.71
C PHE A 15 11.21 -11.79 11.01
N VAL A 16 11.85 -12.95 10.93
CA VAL A 16 12.31 -13.72 12.10
C VAL A 16 13.82 -13.91 12.05
N HIS A 17 14.51 -13.46 13.08
CA HIS A 17 15.95 -13.68 13.24
C HIS A 17 16.27 -15.18 13.38
N GLY A 18 17.39 -15.61 12.79
CA GLY A 18 17.77 -17.03 12.75
C GLY A 18 17.07 -17.88 11.69
N GLN A 19 15.94 -17.45 11.12
CA GLN A 19 15.28 -18.15 10.00
C GLN A 19 15.71 -17.59 8.64
N ARG A 20 15.52 -18.34 7.55
CA ARG A 20 15.74 -17.79 6.20
C ARG A 20 14.74 -16.68 5.89
N GLU A 21 15.18 -15.64 5.17
CA GLU A 21 14.29 -14.59 4.69
C GLU A 21 13.28 -15.12 3.67
N CYS A 22 12.08 -14.54 3.69
CA CYS A 22 11.08 -14.73 2.63
C CYS A 22 11.49 -13.92 1.40
N TYR A 23 11.05 -14.36 0.22
CA TYR A 23 11.27 -13.63 -1.02
C TYR A 23 10.00 -13.60 -1.86
N THR A 24 9.62 -12.40 -2.29
CA THR A 24 8.52 -12.21 -3.25
C THR A 24 9.14 -11.93 -4.61
N ASN A 25 8.97 -12.86 -5.55
CA ASN A 25 9.43 -12.72 -6.93
C ASN A 25 8.36 -12.00 -7.77
N PHE A 26 8.65 -10.81 -8.28
CA PHE A 26 7.67 -10.04 -9.05
C PHE A 26 7.48 -10.55 -10.48
N LYS A 27 8.48 -11.25 -11.02
CA LYS A 27 8.38 -11.88 -12.35
C LYS A 27 7.44 -13.09 -12.39
N ILE A 28 6.95 -13.56 -11.24
CA ILE A 28 5.98 -14.66 -11.19
C ILE A 28 4.68 -14.33 -11.94
N LEU A 29 4.37 -13.03 -12.09
CA LEU A 29 3.18 -12.57 -12.82
C LEU A 29 3.40 -12.47 -14.34
N GLY A 30 4.61 -12.70 -14.83
CA GLY A 30 4.98 -12.65 -16.25
C GLY A 30 6.27 -11.86 -16.52
N PRO A 31 6.96 -12.12 -17.63
CA PRO A 31 8.24 -11.47 -17.95
C PRO A 31 8.13 -9.95 -18.14
N ASP A 32 6.98 -9.45 -18.58
CA ASP A 32 6.71 -8.02 -18.80
C ASP A 32 6.20 -7.29 -17.54
N ARG A 33 6.00 -8.01 -16.44
CA ARG A 33 5.49 -7.47 -15.17
C ARG A 33 6.63 -7.22 -14.18
N THR A 34 7.54 -6.33 -14.57
CA THR A 34 8.63 -5.84 -13.69
C THR A 34 8.27 -4.52 -13.02
N THR A 35 8.96 -4.17 -11.94
CA THR A 35 8.83 -2.89 -11.26
C THR A 35 10.22 -2.28 -10.97
N TRP A 36 10.24 -1.07 -10.43
CA TRP A 36 11.44 -0.24 -10.29
C TRP A 36 11.52 0.38 -8.90
N ASN A 37 12.75 0.41 -8.36
CA ASN A 37 13.07 1.32 -7.27
C ASN A 37 13.35 2.70 -7.88
N VAL A 38 12.56 3.69 -7.50
CA VAL A 38 12.62 5.02 -8.13
C VAL A 38 13.10 6.09 -7.17
N PHE A 39 13.94 7.00 -7.67
CA PHE A 39 14.22 8.24 -6.97
C PHE A 39 13.03 9.19 -7.17
N ARG A 40 12.23 9.37 -6.12
CA ARG A 40 10.90 10.03 -6.18
C ARG A 40 10.92 11.42 -6.84
N ALA A 41 11.97 12.22 -6.60
CA ALA A 41 12.07 13.55 -7.21
C ALA A 41 12.06 13.51 -8.75
N GLU A 42 12.68 12.47 -9.33
CA GLU A 42 12.74 12.28 -10.78
C GLU A 42 11.47 11.60 -11.32
N ALA A 43 10.98 10.57 -10.61
CA ALA A 43 9.77 9.85 -11.01
C ALA A 43 8.54 10.75 -11.00
N ASP A 44 8.31 11.49 -9.91
CA ASP A 44 7.14 12.37 -9.77
C ASP A 44 7.18 13.50 -10.80
N LYS A 45 8.36 14.10 -11.02
CA LYS A 45 8.56 15.10 -12.08
C LYS A 45 8.26 14.52 -13.45
N THR A 46 8.73 13.30 -13.74
CA THR A 46 8.49 12.64 -15.03
C THR A 46 6.99 12.41 -15.25
N MET A 47 6.27 11.91 -14.24
CA MET A 47 4.82 11.72 -14.31
C MET A 47 4.07 13.03 -14.52
N LEU A 48 4.43 14.09 -13.78
CA LEU A 48 3.80 15.40 -13.91
C LEU A 48 4.04 16.03 -15.30
N ARG A 49 5.27 15.92 -15.83
CA ARG A 49 5.59 16.40 -17.18
C ARG A 49 4.91 15.58 -18.26
N HIS A 50 4.74 14.28 -18.05
CA HIS A 50 3.96 13.46 -18.95
C HIS A 50 2.49 13.92 -18.99
N ALA A 51 1.85 14.14 -17.84
CA ALA A 51 0.50 14.69 -17.78
C ALA A 51 0.39 16.04 -18.53
N ALA A 52 1.37 16.94 -18.35
CA ALA A 52 1.43 18.20 -19.09
C ALA A 52 1.54 17.98 -20.62
N SER A 53 2.36 17.02 -21.07
CA SER A 53 2.48 16.67 -22.49
C SER A 53 1.18 16.10 -23.08
N GLN A 54 0.28 15.57 -22.25
CA GLN A 54 -1.05 15.11 -22.66
C GLN A 54 -2.10 16.24 -22.64
N GLY A 55 -1.69 17.50 -22.40
CA GLY A 55 -2.56 18.68 -22.44
C GLY A 55 -3.07 19.16 -21.07
N VAL A 56 -2.67 18.51 -19.97
CA VAL A 56 -3.04 18.97 -18.62
C VAL A 56 -2.33 20.29 -18.30
N LYS A 57 -3.07 21.30 -17.86
CA LYS A 57 -2.46 22.54 -17.34
C LYS A 57 -1.86 22.25 -15.96
N VAL A 58 -0.55 22.48 -15.82
CA VAL A 58 0.19 22.26 -14.58
C VAL A 58 0.64 23.59 -14.00
N PHE A 59 0.32 23.83 -12.73
CA PHE A 59 0.74 24.99 -11.97
C PHE A 59 1.63 24.53 -10.81
N GLU A 60 2.95 24.65 -10.98
CA GLU A 60 3.91 24.41 -9.91
C GLU A 60 4.10 25.66 -9.07
N GLU A 61 4.71 25.51 -7.90
CA GLU A 61 4.96 26.63 -6.98
C GLU A 61 3.68 27.47 -6.79
N THR A 62 2.56 26.78 -6.62
CA THR A 62 1.20 27.31 -6.46
C THR A 62 0.45 26.43 -5.47
N TRP A 63 -0.02 27.02 -4.37
CA TRP A 63 -0.64 26.33 -3.25
C TRP A 63 -2.13 26.66 -3.23
N VAL A 64 -2.98 25.65 -3.06
CA VAL A 64 -4.40 25.83 -2.78
C VAL A 64 -4.56 26.24 -1.32
N GLU A 65 -5.23 27.36 -1.06
CA GLU A 65 -5.45 27.87 0.30
C GLU A 65 -6.85 27.50 0.82
N LEU A 66 -7.87 27.77 0.02
CA LEU A 66 -9.27 27.51 0.36
C LEU A 66 -10.02 26.95 -0.85
N ILE A 67 -10.81 25.92 -0.62
CA ILE A 67 -11.85 25.45 -1.54
C ILE A 67 -13.16 26.15 -1.16
N SER A 68 -13.82 26.71 -2.16
CA SER A 68 -15.16 27.29 -2.07
C SER A 68 -16.19 26.24 -2.50
N PHE A 69 -17.28 26.16 -1.75
CA PHE A 69 -18.37 25.21 -1.98
C PHE A 69 -19.66 25.93 -2.40
N SER A 70 -20.54 25.23 -3.11
CA SER A 70 -21.82 25.76 -3.60
C SER A 70 -22.76 26.18 -2.46
N GLN A 71 -22.66 25.51 -1.32
CA GLN A 71 -23.34 25.87 -0.08
C GLN A 71 -22.35 25.87 1.08
N SER A 72 -22.36 26.95 1.87
CA SER A 72 -21.62 27.05 3.13
C SER A 72 -22.57 26.72 4.28
N ILE A 73 -22.19 25.79 5.16
CA ILE A 73 -22.81 25.68 6.47
C ILE A 73 -21.70 25.85 7.50
N ASP A 74 -21.94 26.72 8.49
CA ASP A 74 -20.98 27.10 9.53
C ASP A 74 -20.39 25.92 10.35
N MET A 75 -20.89 24.69 10.16
CA MET A 75 -20.51 23.48 10.90
C MET A 75 -19.94 22.34 10.04
N GLY A 76 -19.71 22.54 8.73
CA GLY A 76 -19.13 21.52 7.84
C GLY A 76 -19.67 21.61 6.41
N ILE A 77 -19.12 20.78 5.50
CA ILE A 77 -19.69 20.64 4.15
C ILE A 77 -20.98 19.80 4.27
N SER A 78 -22.12 20.34 3.82
CA SER A 78 -23.34 19.53 3.59
C SER A 78 -23.03 18.45 2.56
N ARG A 79 -23.54 17.22 2.74
CA ARG A 79 -23.44 16.17 1.70
C ARG A 79 -24.01 16.60 0.34
N GLU A 80 -24.90 17.60 0.32
CA GLU A 80 -25.48 18.16 -0.90
C GLU A 80 -24.57 19.21 -1.56
N SER A 81 -23.60 19.76 -0.83
CA SER A 81 -22.69 20.80 -1.30
C SER A 81 -21.54 20.22 -2.13
N CYS A 82 -21.08 20.97 -3.12
CA CYS A 82 -20.00 20.56 -4.02
C CYS A 82 -18.93 21.65 -4.14
N PRO A 83 -17.65 21.30 -4.36
CA PRO A 83 -16.60 22.28 -4.52
C PRO A 83 -16.69 22.90 -5.92
N ILE A 84 -16.67 24.23 -5.98
CA ILE A 84 -16.90 25.01 -7.22
C ILE A 84 -15.70 25.87 -7.61
N ALA A 85 -14.79 26.12 -6.68
CA ALA A 85 -13.58 26.91 -6.92
C ALA A 85 -12.53 26.69 -5.84
N ALA A 86 -11.30 27.12 -6.12
CA ALA A 86 -10.22 27.22 -5.14
C ALA A 86 -9.53 28.59 -5.22
N SER A 87 -9.21 29.17 -4.07
CA SER A 87 -8.22 30.24 -3.99
C SER A 87 -6.82 29.63 -3.96
N TRP A 88 -5.90 30.32 -4.63
CA TRP A 88 -4.51 29.90 -4.67
C TRP A 88 -3.59 31.09 -4.43
N LYS A 89 -2.42 30.78 -3.90
CA LYS A 89 -1.27 31.68 -3.80
C LYS A 89 -0.11 31.06 -4.54
N ASN A 90 0.81 31.85 -5.08
CA ASN A 90 2.04 31.35 -5.71
C ASN A 90 3.30 31.87 -4.99
N LYS A 91 4.50 31.45 -5.44
CA LYS A 91 5.76 31.67 -4.69
C LYS A 91 6.16 33.13 -4.69
N SER A 92 5.77 33.85 -5.75
CA SER A 92 5.93 35.29 -5.87
C SER A 92 4.97 36.09 -4.99
N GLY A 93 4.05 35.43 -4.28
CA GLY A 93 3.04 36.05 -3.44
C GLY A 93 1.76 36.47 -4.19
N LYS A 94 1.65 36.22 -5.50
CA LYS A 94 0.43 36.46 -6.26
C LYS A 94 -0.66 35.52 -5.78
N VAL A 95 -1.87 36.06 -5.66
CA VAL A 95 -3.07 35.31 -5.30
C VAL A 95 -4.07 35.31 -6.44
N GLY A 96 -4.97 34.34 -6.44
CA GLY A 96 -6.06 34.26 -7.40
C GLY A 96 -7.11 33.23 -7.03
N LYS A 97 -8.08 33.05 -7.92
CA LYS A 97 -9.15 32.06 -7.82
C LYS A 97 -9.25 31.29 -9.12
N ILE A 98 -9.54 29.99 -9.04
CA ILE A 98 -9.85 29.14 -10.19
C ILE A 98 -11.18 28.42 -9.92
N SER A 99 -12.11 28.46 -10.88
CA SER A 99 -13.37 27.73 -10.83
C SER A 99 -13.25 26.39 -11.56
N PHE A 100 -14.01 25.40 -11.12
CA PHE A 100 -14.02 24.05 -11.69
C PHE A 100 -15.34 23.35 -11.35
N ASP A 101 -15.67 22.33 -12.14
CA ASP A 101 -16.88 21.52 -11.91
C ASP A 101 -16.61 20.31 -11.02
N TRP A 102 -15.37 19.82 -11.01
CA TRP A 102 -14.92 18.62 -10.28
C TRP A 102 -13.59 18.87 -9.55
N LEU A 103 -13.44 18.26 -8.38
CA LEU A 103 -12.20 18.27 -7.60
C LEU A 103 -11.69 16.85 -7.36
N ILE A 104 -10.39 16.63 -7.58
CA ILE A 104 -9.70 15.43 -7.09
C ILE A 104 -8.68 15.88 -6.06
N ASP A 105 -8.87 15.50 -4.79
CA ASP A 105 -7.87 15.73 -3.76
C ASP A 105 -6.77 14.65 -3.85
N ALA A 106 -5.64 15.07 -4.42
CA ALA A 106 -4.40 14.30 -4.49
C ALA A 106 -3.26 15.00 -3.71
N SER A 107 -3.59 15.77 -2.67
CA SER A 107 -2.65 16.59 -1.88
C SER A 107 -1.67 15.78 -1.01
N GLY A 108 -1.69 14.47 -1.15
CA GLY A 108 -0.95 13.53 -0.32
C GLY A 108 -1.39 13.67 1.14
N ARG A 109 -0.44 13.55 2.06
CA ARG A 109 -0.74 13.51 3.49
C ARG A 109 -1.38 14.77 4.07
N GLN A 110 -1.33 15.90 3.36
CA GLN A 110 -2.06 17.11 3.75
C GLN A 110 -3.57 16.85 3.80
N GLY A 111 -4.09 16.00 2.89
CA GLY A 111 -5.49 15.58 2.83
C GLY A 111 -6.45 16.74 2.98
N ILE A 112 -6.36 17.74 2.10
CA ILE A 112 -7.10 19.00 2.21
C ILE A 112 -8.59 18.73 2.49
N MET A 113 -9.23 17.84 1.74
CA MET A 113 -10.64 17.48 1.94
C MET A 113 -10.84 16.74 3.25
N SER A 114 -10.13 15.63 3.48
CA SER A 114 -10.31 14.77 4.66
C SER A 114 -10.00 15.45 5.99
N MET A 115 -9.02 16.36 6.02
CA MET A 115 -8.56 17.01 7.25
C MET A 115 -9.25 18.34 7.53
N LYS A 116 -9.36 19.21 6.52
CA LYS A 116 -9.86 20.58 6.72
C LYS A 116 -11.37 20.65 6.69
N TYR A 117 -11.98 19.94 5.74
CA TYR A 117 -13.39 20.14 5.43
C TYR A 117 -14.30 19.02 5.90
N MET A 118 -13.95 17.77 5.59
CA MET A 118 -14.73 16.59 6.00
C MET A 118 -14.42 16.17 7.45
N LYS A 119 -13.18 16.43 7.90
CA LYS A 119 -12.68 16.03 9.24
C LYS A 119 -12.94 14.56 9.55
N ASN A 120 -12.77 13.70 8.55
CA ASN A 120 -13.17 12.29 8.58
C ASN A 120 -11.98 11.32 8.63
N ARG A 121 -10.77 11.83 8.88
CA ARG A 121 -9.55 11.02 9.02
C ARG A 121 -9.47 10.37 10.41
N ILE A 122 -9.23 9.07 10.42
CA ILE A 122 -9.04 8.24 11.61
C ILE A 122 -7.66 7.59 11.54
N TYR A 123 -6.85 7.79 12.59
CA TYR A 123 -5.51 7.21 12.69
C TYR A 123 -5.56 5.76 13.19
N HIS A 124 -4.63 4.94 12.71
CA HIS A 124 -4.44 3.58 13.20
C HIS A 124 -3.45 3.60 14.38
N GLU A 125 -3.96 3.58 15.61
CA GLU A 125 -3.14 3.71 16.82
C GLU A 125 -2.06 2.62 16.93
N GLY A 126 -2.41 1.34 16.72
CA GLY A 126 -1.43 0.24 16.71
C GLY A 126 -0.36 0.32 15.60
N LEU A 127 -0.52 1.21 14.61
CA LEU A 127 0.44 1.49 13.55
C LEU A 127 0.95 2.94 13.60
N ARG A 128 0.94 3.57 14.78
CA ARG A 128 1.46 4.93 15.01
C ARG A 128 2.98 4.97 14.99
N ASN A 129 3.53 4.52 13.87
CA ASN A 129 4.94 4.36 13.61
C ASN A 129 5.59 5.69 13.20
N VAL A 130 6.88 5.78 13.49
CA VAL A 130 7.79 6.82 13.03
C VAL A 130 8.86 6.15 12.18
N ALA A 131 9.11 6.70 11.00
CA ALA A 131 10.20 6.29 10.13
C ALA A 131 11.29 7.36 10.11
N ALA A 132 12.53 6.98 10.45
CA ALA A 132 13.72 7.78 10.27
C ALA A 132 14.60 7.14 9.18
N TYR A 133 15.01 7.91 8.18
CA TYR A 133 15.69 7.35 7.01
C TYR A 133 16.70 8.32 6.40
N GLY A 134 17.77 7.77 5.83
CA GLY A 134 18.83 8.51 5.15
C GLY A 134 19.31 7.77 3.90
N TYR A 135 20.34 8.34 3.26
CA TYR A 135 20.96 7.76 2.07
C TYR A 135 22.38 7.30 2.36
N TRP A 136 22.75 6.19 1.72
CA TRP A 136 24.08 5.59 1.80
C TRP A 136 24.65 5.39 0.40
N LYS A 137 25.98 5.36 0.28
CA LYS A 137 26.72 5.01 -0.94
C LYS A 137 27.57 3.77 -0.70
N ASP A 138 28.02 3.14 -1.78
CA ASP A 138 28.96 2.01 -1.75
C ASP A 138 28.50 0.82 -0.89
N VAL A 139 27.18 0.65 -0.80
CA VAL A 139 26.50 -0.47 -0.13
C VAL A 139 26.68 -1.73 -0.99
N THR A 140 26.89 -2.87 -0.33
CA THR A 140 27.07 -4.17 -0.98
C THR A 140 25.81 -4.57 -1.77
N ILE A 141 25.99 -5.09 -2.97
CA ILE A 141 24.89 -5.59 -3.80
C ILE A 141 24.41 -6.94 -3.23
N PHE A 142 23.14 -6.98 -2.83
CA PHE A 142 22.51 -8.22 -2.36
C PHE A 142 22.51 -9.28 -3.47
N GLU A 143 23.02 -10.48 -3.17
CA GLU A 143 23.12 -11.62 -4.12
C GLU A 143 23.60 -11.20 -5.52
N GLU A 144 24.74 -10.49 -5.59
CA GLU A 144 25.34 -10.03 -6.84
C GLU A 144 25.48 -11.16 -7.87
N GLY A 145 25.02 -10.91 -9.10
CA GLY A 145 25.04 -11.90 -10.19
C GLY A 145 23.93 -12.97 -10.13
N GLY A 146 23.14 -13.00 -9.05
CA GLY A 146 22.03 -13.94 -8.88
C GLY A 146 20.66 -13.44 -9.38
N PRO A 147 19.63 -14.30 -9.40
CA PRO A 147 18.28 -13.93 -9.82
C PRO A 147 17.57 -12.94 -8.87
N ARG A 148 18.08 -12.78 -7.64
CA ARG A 148 17.60 -11.83 -6.63
C ARG A 148 18.51 -10.61 -6.52
N SER A 149 19.43 -10.44 -7.47
CA SER A 149 20.47 -9.43 -7.38
C SER A 149 19.88 -8.03 -7.19
N ASN A 150 20.42 -7.33 -6.20
CA ASN A 150 20.06 -5.95 -5.84
C ASN A 150 18.57 -5.75 -5.46
N ALA A 151 17.86 -6.82 -5.07
CA ALA A 151 16.50 -6.71 -4.57
C ALA A 151 16.47 -5.89 -3.25
N PRO A 152 15.44 -5.06 -3.03
CA PRO A 152 15.17 -4.46 -1.73
C PRO A 152 15.14 -5.47 -0.59
N TRP A 153 15.64 -5.04 0.56
CA TRP A 153 15.72 -5.83 1.78
C TRP A 153 14.93 -5.18 2.91
N PHE A 154 14.07 -5.95 3.56
CA PHE A 154 13.24 -5.53 4.69
C PHE A 154 13.50 -6.47 5.86
N GLU A 155 13.75 -5.95 7.06
CA GLU A 155 14.19 -6.76 8.19
C GLU A 155 13.61 -6.27 9.52
N CYS A 156 13.13 -7.20 10.34
CA CYS A 156 12.75 -6.94 11.73
C CYS A 156 13.97 -6.52 12.55
N LEU A 157 13.83 -5.54 13.43
CA LEU A 157 14.91 -5.18 14.36
C LEU A 157 15.11 -6.29 15.41
N THR A 158 16.34 -6.48 15.89
CA THR A 158 16.67 -7.53 16.89
C THR A 158 15.94 -7.35 18.22
N GLY A 159 15.47 -6.14 18.54
CA GLY A 159 14.60 -5.87 19.69
C GLY A 159 13.10 -6.10 19.46
N ILE A 160 12.68 -6.51 18.26
CA ILE A 160 11.27 -6.74 17.87
C ILE A 160 10.40 -5.47 18.00
N GLU A 161 11.05 -4.32 18.07
CA GLU A 161 10.43 -3.02 18.31
C GLU A 161 10.20 -2.22 17.02
N GLY A 162 10.31 -2.88 15.86
CA GLY A 162 10.22 -2.24 14.56
C GLY A 162 10.91 -3.05 13.46
N TRP A 163 11.16 -2.39 12.34
CA TRP A 163 11.82 -2.97 11.18
C TRP A 163 12.65 -1.92 10.43
N ALA A 164 13.46 -2.36 9.47
CA ALA A 164 14.27 -1.50 8.62
C ALA A 164 14.13 -1.88 7.15
N TRP A 165 14.24 -0.90 6.24
CA TRP A 165 14.40 -1.13 4.81
C TRP A 165 15.81 -0.79 4.32
N LEU A 166 16.18 -1.41 3.22
CA LEU A 166 17.30 -1.04 2.36
C LEU A 166 16.82 -1.15 0.90
N ILE A 167 16.78 -0.01 0.21
CA ILE A 167 16.24 0.12 -1.15
C ILE A 167 17.30 0.77 -2.06
N PRO A 168 17.95 0.00 -2.94
CA PRO A 168 18.94 0.52 -3.90
C PRO A 168 18.27 1.43 -4.95
N LEU A 169 18.92 2.54 -5.31
CA LEU A 169 18.42 3.50 -6.29
C LEU A 169 19.36 3.62 -7.49
N HIS A 170 18.82 4.06 -8.63
CA HIS A 170 19.58 4.16 -9.89
C HIS A 170 20.72 5.19 -9.86
N ASN A 171 20.71 6.14 -8.92
CA ASN A 171 21.73 7.18 -8.80
C ASN A 171 22.96 6.75 -7.96
N GLY A 172 23.11 5.45 -7.69
CA GLY A 172 24.21 4.89 -6.89
C GLY A 172 24.06 5.10 -5.38
N THR A 173 22.93 5.66 -4.92
CA THR A 173 22.60 5.71 -3.50
C THR A 173 21.65 4.59 -3.12
N THR A 174 21.62 4.26 -1.83
CA THR A 174 20.68 3.33 -1.23
C THR A 174 19.91 4.05 -0.14
N SER A 175 18.58 4.04 -0.24
CA SER A 175 17.71 4.53 0.83
C SER A 175 17.66 3.49 1.94
N ILE A 176 17.98 3.90 3.16
CA ILE A 176 17.94 3.02 4.33
C ILE A 176 17.13 3.71 5.43
N GLY A 177 16.09 3.04 5.91
CA GLY A 177 15.19 3.58 6.93
C GLY A 177 14.93 2.60 8.06
N VAL A 178 14.63 3.14 9.22
CA VAL A 178 14.20 2.41 10.41
C VAL A 178 12.81 2.90 10.80
N VAL A 179 11.90 1.96 11.02
CA VAL A 179 10.50 2.16 11.38
C VAL A 179 10.24 1.52 12.73
N MET A 180 9.61 2.26 13.64
CA MET A 180 9.19 1.74 14.95
C MET A 180 8.01 2.54 15.49
N HIS A 181 7.30 2.00 16.47
CA HIS A 181 6.22 2.72 17.14
C HIS A 181 6.71 4.05 17.75
N GLN A 182 5.88 5.09 17.72
CA GLN A 182 6.22 6.43 18.20
C GLN A 182 6.68 6.44 19.65
N ASP A 183 5.96 5.73 20.53
CA ASP A 183 6.30 5.64 21.95
C ASP A 183 7.69 5.01 22.15
N THR A 184 7.97 3.92 21.43
CA THR A 184 9.28 3.28 21.45
C THR A 184 10.37 4.20 20.95
N SER A 185 10.13 4.91 19.83
CA SER A 185 11.10 5.89 19.33
C SER A 185 11.34 7.01 20.32
N ASN A 186 10.30 7.52 20.99
CA ASN A 186 10.40 8.61 21.94
C ASN A 186 11.17 8.20 23.19
N ARG A 187 10.85 7.03 23.75
CA ARG A 187 11.60 6.43 24.87
C ARG A 187 13.08 6.27 24.53
N LYS A 188 13.40 5.67 23.38
CA LYS A 188 14.79 5.47 22.95
C LYS A 188 15.55 6.77 22.65
N LYS A 189 14.87 7.80 22.13
CA LYS A 189 15.47 9.15 21.97
C LYS A 189 15.82 9.78 23.32
N ALA A 190 15.01 9.55 24.35
CA ALA A 190 15.26 10.09 25.69
C ALA A 190 16.43 9.37 26.41
N GLU A 191 16.60 8.07 26.16
CA GLU A 191 17.69 7.25 26.72
C GLU A 191 18.99 7.32 25.89
N GLY A 192 18.87 7.66 24.62
CA GLY A 192 19.92 7.54 23.60
C GLY A 192 20.63 8.84 23.24
N PRO A 193 21.44 8.81 22.17
CA PRO A 193 22.14 10.01 21.72
C PRO A 193 21.16 11.07 21.20
N SER A 194 21.45 12.33 21.53
CA SER A 194 20.65 13.46 21.07
C SER A 194 20.84 13.71 19.57
N GLY A 195 19.76 14.12 18.90
CA GLY A 195 19.72 14.43 17.48
C GLY A 195 19.13 13.30 16.63
N LEU A 196 18.39 13.69 15.60
CA LEU A 196 17.69 12.74 14.72
C LEU A 196 18.67 11.80 13.99
N GLU A 197 19.79 12.32 13.52
CA GLU A 197 20.80 11.54 12.80
C GLU A 197 21.44 10.49 13.70
N GLN A 198 21.85 10.89 14.91
CA GLN A 198 22.46 9.99 15.89
C GLN A 198 21.47 8.95 16.38
N HIS A 199 20.20 9.34 16.61
CA HIS A 199 19.12 8.39 16.89
C HIS A 199 18.99 7.38 15.75
N TYR A 200 18.81 7.83 14.51
CA TYR A 200 18.72 6.95 13.33
C TYR A 200 19.90 5.97 13.23
N LEU A 201 21.14 6.47 13.31
CA LEU A 201 22.33 5.63 13.23
C LEU A 201 22.43 4.64 14.39
N SER A 202 21.97 5.01 15.59
CA SER A 202 21.92 4.10 16.74
C SER A 202 20.90 2.97 16.54
N GLN A 203 19.71 3.30 16.02
CA GLN A 203 18.64 2.31 15.80
C GLN A 203 18.95 1.40 14.62
N LEU A 204 19.65 1.90 13.61
CA LEU A 204 20.07 1.12 12.44
C LEU A 204 20.98 -0.06 12.80
N LYS A 205 21.69 0.00 13.94
CA LYS A 205 22.50 -1.11 14.46
C LYS A 205 21.66 -2.32 14.86
N LEU A 206 20.35 -2.13 15.09
CA LEU A 206 19.42 -3.20 15.44
C LEU A 206 18.97 -4.03 14.22
N ALA A 207 19.42 -3.69 13.01
CA ALA A 207 19.12 -4.42 11.77
C ALA A 207 20.40 -5.11 11.22
N PRO A 208 20.80 -6.28 11.73
CA PRO A 208 22.08 -6.91 11.41
C PRO A 208 22.23 -7.31 9.93
N GLY A 209 21.15 -7.74 9.25
CA GLY A 209 21.17 -7.99 7.81
C GLY A 209 21.41 -6.72 7.01
N VAL A 210 20.75 -5.61 7.36
CA VAL A 210 21.02 -4.29 6.78
C VAL A 210 22.46 -3.85 7.04
N GLN A 211 23.00 -4.01 8.25
CA GLN A 211 24.41 -3.71 8.57
C GLN A 211 25.38 -4.52 7.71
N LYS A 212 25.11 -5.81 7.53
CA LYS A 212 25.89 -6.68 6.65
C LYS A 212 25.88 -6.19 5.20
N LEU A 213 24.73 -5.73 4.72
CA LEU A 213 24.58 -5.19 3.36
C LEU A 213 25.24 -3.82 3.18
N ILE A 214 25.18 -2.94 4.17
CA ILE A 214 25.99 -1.71 4.18
C ILE A 214 27.46 -2.07 3.95
N GLY A 215 27.95 -3.09 4.64
CA GLY A 215 29.29 -3.65 4.42
C GLY A 215 30.40 -2.68 4.82
N GLY A 216 31.65 -3.10 4.68
CA GLY A 216 32.81 -2.32 5.13
C GLY A 216 33.11 -1.07 4.28
N LYS A 217 32.54 -0.97 3.07
CA LYS A 217 32.71 0.18 2.17
C LYS A 217 31.54 1.15 2.22
N GLY A 218 30.41 0.77 2.80
CA GLY A 218 29.20 1.58 2.82
C GLY A 218 29.42 2.88 3.59
N THR A 219 29.11 4.01 2.95
CA THR A 219 29.27 5.34 3.54
C THR A 219 27.93 6.05 3.67
N TYR A 220 27.61 6.53 4.87
CA TYR A 220 26.44 7.37 5.11
C TYR A 220 26.63 8.73 4.43
N VAL A 221 25.58 9.25 3.79
CA VAL A 221 25.56 10.60 3.22
C VAL A 221 25.18 11.61 4.32
N PRO A 222 26.10 12.44 4.84
CA PRO A 222 25.84 13.31 5.99
C PRO A 222 24.70 14.30 5.75
N GLY A 223 23.90 14.57 6.79
CA GLY A 223 22.77 15.49 6.72
C GLY A 223 21.59 15.02 5.86
N SER A 224 21.60 13.76 5.39
CA SER A 224 20.54 13.23 4.54
C SER A 224 19.34 12.67 5.32
N VAL A 225 19.48 12.52 6.64
CA VAL A 225 18.43 11.91 7.48
C VAL A 225 17.19 12.79 7.55
N LYS A 226 16.04 12.16 7.34
CA LYS A 226 14.69 12.71 7.50
C LYS A 226 13.87 11.83 8.43
N SER A 227 12.81 12.39 8.99
CA SER A 227 11.84 11.68 9.80
C SER A 227 10.43 11.93 9.31
N THR A 228 9.57 10.94 9.44
CA THR A 228 8.13 11.05 9.19
C THR A 228 7.36 10.23 10.23
N ALA A 229 6.22 10.73 10.69
CA ALA A 229 5.35 10.12 11.69
C ALA A 229 3.88 10.32 11.27
N ASP A 230 2.91 9.76 12.01
CA ASP A 230 1.47 9.99 11.81
C ASP A 230 1.03 9.80 10.35
N TYR A 231 1.50 8.71 9.75
CA TYR A 231 1.18 8.35 8.38
C TYR A 231 0.15 7.23 8.27
N SER A 232 -0.12 6.48 9.35
CA SER A 232 -1.11 5.40 9.31
C SER A 232 -2.51 5.91 9.64
N TYR A 233 -3.39 5.99 8.63
CA TYR A 233 -4.76 6.46 8.77
C TYR A 233 -5.63 6.08 7.56
N HIS A 234 -6.94 6.21 7.75
CA HIS A 234 -7.93 6.18 6.67
C HIS A 234 -8.99 7.26 6.85
N ALA A 235 -9.71 7.60 5.78
CA ALA A 235 -10.91 8.42 5.83
C ALA A 235 -12.15 7.51 5.84
N THR A 236 -13.25 7.94 6.49
CA THR A 236 -14.51 7.16 6.49
C THR A 236 -15.27 7.24 5.17
N GLU A 237 -14.98 8.27 4.37
CA GLU A 237 -15.57 8.52 3.04
C GLU A 237 -14.47 9.08 2.12
N TYR A 238 -14.46 8.67 0.86
CA TYR A 238 -13.44 9.05 -0.13
C TYR A 238 -14.01 9.86 -1.30
N SER A 239 -15.29 10.16 -1.27
CA SER A 239 -15.97 10.91 -2.32
C SER A 239 -17.13 11.72 -1.77
N GLY A 240 -17.72 12.52 -2.65
CA GLY A 240 -18.96 13.27 -2.42
C GLY A 240 -19.29 14.05 -3.68
N ASN A 241 -20.27 14.94 -3.59
CA ASN A 241 -20.79 15.63 -4.78
C ASN A 241 -19.68 16.40 -5.50
N HIS A 242 -19.35 15.91 -6.69
CA HIS A 242 -18.31 16.44 -7.57
C HIS A 242 -16.89 16.46 -6.98
N TYR A 243 -16.58 15.57 -6.05
CA TYR A 243 -15.19 15.35 -5.64
C TYR A 243 -14.84 13.88 -5.37
N ARG A 244 -13.55 13.58 -5.50
CA ARG A 244 -12.92 12.29 -5.15
C ARG A 244 -11.63 12.55 -4.37
N ILE A 245 -11.26 11.66 -3.46
CA ILE A 245 -10.05 11.75 -2.63
C ILE A 245 -9.20 10.51 -2.93
N ILE A 246 -7.92 10.72 -3.29
CA ILE A 246 -7.06 9.63 -3.77
C ILE A 246 -5.68 9.61 -3.10
N GLY A 247 -5.02 8.46 -3.14
CA GLY A 247 -3.68 8.27 -2.56
C GLY A 247 -3.64 8.62 -1.07
N ASP A 248 -2.51 9.17 -0.61
CA ASP A 248 -2.33 9.54 0.80
C ASP A 248 -3.31 10.63 1.30
N ALA A 249 -4.04 11.33 0.42
CA ALA A 249 -5.11 12.22 0.87
C ALA A 249 -6.24 11.42 1.52
N ALA A 250 -6.55 10.26 0.94
CA ALA A 250 -7.57 9.33 1.37
C ALA A 250 -7.10 8.47 2.56
N ALA A 251 -6.00 7.73 2.37
CA ALA A 251 -5.55 6.74 3.35
C ALA A 251 -4.11 6.30 3.08
N PHE A 252 -3.40 5.90 4.15
CA PHE A 252 -2.07 5.30 4.08
C PHE A 252 -1.92 4.31 5.25
N VAL A 253 -1.32 3.15 4.99
CA VAL A 253 -1.16 2.09 6.00
C VAL A 253 0.25 2.15 6.61
N ASP A 254 1.25 1.64 5.91
CA ASP A 254 2.62 1.49 6.37
C ASP A 254 3.56 1.24 5.17
N PRO A 255 4.82 1.74 5.17
CA PRO A 255 5.71 1.58 4.03
C PRO A 255 6.26 0.15 3.83
N LEU A 256 6.03 -0.81 4.74
CA LEU A 256 6.62 -2.16 4.72
C LEU A 256 6.51 -2.90 3.38
N PHE A 257 5.37 -2.77 2.69
CA PHE A 257 5.13 -3.41 1.39
C PHE A 257 5.13 -2.44 0.21
N SER A 258 5.55 -1.19 0.41
CA SER A 258 5.68 -0.17 -0.65
C SER A 258 4.41 0.04 -1.49
N SER A 259 3.22 -0.11 -0.90
CA SER A 259 1.94 -0.07 -1.61
C SER A 259 1.42 1.34 -1.92
N GLY A 260 1.94 2.39 -1.28
CA GLY A 260 1.37 3.74 -1.37
C GLY A 260 1.24 4.30 -2.79
N VAL A 261 2.26 4.11 -3.65
CA VAL A 261 2.18 4.56 -5.06
C VAL A 261 1.17 3.74 -5.85
N HIS A 262 1.09 2.43 -5.60
CA HIS A 262 0.08 1.59 -6.22
C HIS A 262 -1.33 2.06 -5.86
N VAL A 263 -1.60 2.26 -4.58
CA VAL A 263 -2.87 2.79 -4.06
C VAL A 263 -3.21 4.14 -4.68
N ALA A 264 -2.23 5.05 -4.81
CA ALA A 264 -2.45 6.35 -5.44
C ALA A 264 -2.87 6.22 -6.91
N MET A 265 -2.25 5.30 -7.67
CA MET A 265 -2.59 5.05 -9.07
C MET A 265 -3.95 4.35 -9.23
N THR A 266 -4.24 3.37 -8.38
CA THR A 266 -5.56 2.72 -8.28
C THR A 266 -6.64 3.77 -7.99
N GLY A 267 -6.38 4.69 -7.06
CA GLY A 267 -7.28 5.79 -6.77
C GLY A 267 -7.45 6.77 -7.93
N ALA A 268 -6.36 7.11 -8.63
CA ALA A 268 -6.43 7.97 -9.81
C ALA A 268 -7.31 7.36 -10.92
N LEU A 269 -7.15 6.08 -11.23
CA LEU A 269 -7.97 5.38 -12.22
C LEU A 269 -9.44 5.27 -11.77
N SER A 270 -9.66 4.97 -10.49
CA SER A 270 -11.00 4.93 -9.87
C SER A 270 -11.69 6.28 -9.98
N ALA A 271 -11.03 7.37 -9.60
CA ALA A 271 -11.57 8.72 -9.69
C ALA A 271 -11.88 9.11 -11.14
N ALA A 272 -10.95 8.89 -12.07
CA ALA A 272 -11.18 9.20 -13.48
C ALA A 272 -12.38 8.43 -14.07
N SER A 273 -12.49 7.13 -13.77
CA SER A 273 -13.56 6.27 -14.30
C SER A 273 -14.93 6.64 -13.73
N THR A 274 -15.00 6.89 -12.42
CA THR A 274 -16.25 7.23 -11.73
C THR A 274 -16.76 8.62 -12.12
N ILE A 275 -15.87 9.61 -12.22
CA ILE A 275 -16.20 10.96 -12.67
C ILE A 275 -16.71 10.92 -14.11
N LEU A 276 -15.98 10.27 -15.03
CA LEU A 276 -16.41 10.18 -16.42
C LEU A 276 -17.70 9.38 -16.60
N GLY A 277 -17.90 8.31 -15.82
CA GLY A 277 -19.14 7.54 -15.80
C GLY A 277 -20.34 8.39 -15.41
N SER A 278 -20.19 9.19 -14.35
CA SER A 278 -21.19 10.16 -13.88
C SER A 278 -21.48 11.24 -14.93
N MET A 279 -20.44 11.89 -15.48
CA MET A 279 -20.58 12.92 -16.52
C MET A 279 -21.26 12.42 -17.80
N LYS A 280 -21.08 11.14 -18.15
CA LYS A 280 -21.68 10.50 -19.32
C LYS A 280 -23.08 9.94 -19.06
N GLY A 281 -23.58 9.99 -17.82
CA GLY A 281 -24.84 9.37 -17.42
C GLY A 281 -24.84 7.84 -17.51
N GLN A 282 -23.66 7.21 -17.47
CA GLN A 282 -23.54 5.74 -17.46
C GLN A 282 -23.91 5.16 -16.09
N VAL A 283 -23.71 5.95 -15.04
CA VAL A 283 -24.09 5.67 -13.66
C VAL A 283 -24.59 6.98 -13.03
N THR A 284 -25.40 6.90 -11.98
CA THR A 284 -25.71 8.08 -11.17
C THR A 284 -24.49 8.51 -10.35
N GLU A 285 -24.44 9.77 -9.95
CA GLU A 285 -23.32 10.26 -9.12
C GLU A 285 -23.20 9.53 -7.78
N VAL A 286 -24.32 9.13 -7.18
CA VAL A 286 -24.35 8.35 -5.94
C VAL A 286 -23.75 6.94 -6.15
N GLU A 287 -24.09 6.28 -7.26
CA GLU A 287 -23.48 4.98 -7.61
C GLU A 287 -21.98 5.13 -7.88
N ALA A 288 -21.56 6.20 -8.56
CA ALA A 288 -20.16 6.50 -8.82
C ALA A 288 -19.36 6.73 -7.52
N GLN A 289 -19.94 7.43 -6.55
CA GLN A 289 -19.36 7.65 -5.22
C GLN A 289 -19.22 6.33 -4.46
N ALA A 290 -20.30 5.56 -4.37
CA ALA A 290 -20.29 4.26 -3.69
C ALA A 290 -19.27 3.29 -4.30
N TRP A 291 -19.14 3.28 -5.63
CA TRP A 291 -18.12 2.49 -6.32
C TRP A 291 -16.70 2.95 -5.97
N HIS A 292 -16.44 4.26 -6.01
CA HIS A 292 -15.13 4.82 -5.67
C HIS A 292 -14.74 4.45 -4.24
N ASP A 293 -15.64 4.71 -3.28
CA ASP A 293 -15.40 4.48 -1.86
C ASP A 293 -15.14 3.01 -1.56
N ALA A 294 -15.94 2.11 -2.16
CA ALA A 294 -15.73 0.68 -2.06
C ALA A 294 -14.38 0.24 -2.63
N LYS A 295 -13.99 0.71 -3.83
CA LYS A 295 -12.72 0.31 -4.44
C LYS A 295 -11.50 0.81 -3.64
N ILE A 296 -11.52 2.04 -3.13
CA ILE A 296 -10.46 2.56 -2.26
C ILE A 296 -10.43 1.77 -0.94
N GLY A 297 -11.59 1.57 -0.30
CA GLY A 297 -11.72 0.81 0.94
C GLY A 297 -11.15 -0.60 0.82
N ILE A 298 -11.61 -1.38 -0.17
CA ILE A 298 -11.12 -2.74 -0.45
C ILE A 298 -9.60 -2.77 -0.59
N CYS A 299 -9.03 -1.87 -1.40
CA CYS A 299 -7.60 -1.81 -1.65
C CYS A 299 -6.81 -1.53 -0.35
N GLN A 300 -7.25 -0.54 0.43
CA GLN A 300 -6.61 -0.17 1.69
C GLN A 300 -6.68 -1.31 2.72
N THR A 301 -7.85 -1.92 2.87
CA THR A 301 -8.05 -2.99 3.84
C THR A 301 -7.22 -4.23 3.51
N ARG A 302 -7.10 -4.60 2.22
CA ARG A 302 -6.20 -5.67 1.78
C ARG A 302 -4.75 -5.40 2.18
N PHE A 303 -4.23 -4.19 1.95
CA PHE A 303 -2.86 -3.86 2.37
C PHE A 303 -2.69 -3.77 3.89
N LEU A 304 -3.70 -3.27 4.61
CA LEU A 304 -3.70 -3.26 6.08
C LEU A 304 -3.53 -4.68 6.64
N LEU A 305 -4.27 -5.66 6.13
CA LEU A 305 -4.10 -7.04 6.57
C LEU A 305 -2.70 -7.58 6.32
N VAL A 306 -2.14 -7.31 5.14
CA VAL A 306 -0.80 -7.79 4.77
C VAL A 306 0.25 -7.19 5.71
N VAL A 307 0.13 -5.90 6.03
CA VAL A 307 0.98 -5.21 7.01
C VAL A 307 0.83 -5.84 8.40
N LEU A 308 -0.40 -5.94 8.93
CA LEU A 308 -0.64 -6.50 10.26
C LEU A 308 -0.15 -7.95 10.38
N SER A 309 -0.31 -8.75 9.32
CA SER A 309 0.22 -10.11 9.25
C SER A 309 1.74 -10.14 9.39
N ALA A 310 2.43 -9.21 8.75
CA ALA A 310 3.89 -9.12 8.83
C ALA A 310 4.36 -8.67 10.21
N TYR A 311 3.71 -7.66 10.82
CA TYR A 311 4.00 -7.25 12.19
C TYR A 311 3.77 -8.39 13.19
N ARG A 312 2.69 -9.16 13.03
CA ARG A 312 2.46 -10.39 13.82
C ARG A 312 3.58 -11.42 13.64
N GLN A 313 4.08 -11.58 12.43
CA GLN A 313 5.19 -12.51 12.13
C GLN A 313 6.50 -12.03 12.77
N MET A 314 6.76 -10.72 12.77
CA MET A 314 7.92 -10.13 13.46
C MET A 314 7.84 -10.35 14.98
N GLN A 315 6.62 -10.30 15.54
CA GLN A 315 6.33 -10.45 16.97
C GLN A 315 6.18 -11.89 17.45
N HIS A 316 6.56 -12.89 16.65
CA HIS A 316 6.42 -14.32 16.97
C HIS A 316 7.04 -14.76 18.30
N VAL A 317 7.87 -13.92 18.94
CA VAL A 317 8.37 -14.11 20.30
C VAL A 317 7.50 -13.31 21.29
N GLY A 318 6.29 -13.79 21.55
CA GLY A 318 5.61 -13.62 22.84
C GLY A 318 4.93 -12.29 23.20
N ASN A 319 4.80 -11.28 22.33
CA ASN A 319 4.13 -10.03 22.70
C ASN A 319 2.93 -9.68 21.80
N LYS A 320 1.75 -9.56 22.42
CA LYS A 320 0.40 -9.44 21.82
C LYS A 320 0.01 -8.04 21.31
N ALA A 321 0.79 -7.00 21.62
CA ALA A 321 0.31 -5.62 21.64
C ALA A 321 -0.24 -5.05 20.30
N ILE A 322 0.27 -5.45 19.13
CA ILE A 322 -0.24 -4.91 17.84
C ILE A 322 -1.61 -5.50 17.47
N LEU A 323 -1.95 -6.67 18.00
CA LEU A 323 -3.25 -7.31 17.79
C LEU A 323 -4.25 -7.00 18.89
N ASP A 324 -3.85 -6.40 20.01
CA ASP A 324 -4.77 -6.04 21.08
C ASP A 324 -5.67 -4.84 20.70
N ASP A 325 -5.23 -3.99 19.75
CA ASP A 325 -6.06 -2.98 19.08
C ASP A 325 -7.02 -3.59 18.03
N VAL A 326 -6.85 -4.88 17.70
CA VAL A 326 -7.64 -5.63 16.73
C VAL A 326 -8.73 -6.40 17.48
N ASN A 327 -9.76 -5.69 17.92
CA ASN A 327 -10.98 -6.31 18.42
C ASN A 327 -12.04 -6.42 17.30
N ALA A 328 -13.03 -7.30 17.48
CA ALA A 328 -14.12 -7.49 16.51
C ALA A 328 -14.79 -6.16 16.14
N SER A 329 -15.03 -5.28 17.11
CA SER A 329 -15.65 -3.96 16.88
C SER A 329 -14.82 -2.98 16.05
N ASN A 330 -13.49 -3.05 16.08
CA ASN A 330 -12.59 -2.14 15.33
C ASN A 330 -12.38 -2.61 13.89
N PHE A 331 -12.65 -3.89 13.61
CA PHE A 331 -12.42 -4.49 12.31
C PHE A 331 -13.70 -4.95 11.63
N ASP A 332 -14.89 -4.91 12.26
CA ASP A 332 -16.17 -5.25 11.60
C ASP A 332 -16.35 -4.53 10.25
N ALA A 333 -15.84 -3.30 10.12
CA ALA A 333 -15.81 -2.54 8.85
C ALA A 333 -14.78 -3.10 7.84
N ALA A 334 -13.57 -3.43 8.28
CA ALA A 334 -12.53 -4.09 7.47
C ALA A 334 -12.98 -5.49 7.02
N PHE A 335 -13.67 -6.21 7.90
CA PHE A 335 -14.16 -7.56 7.70
C PHE A 335 -15.39 -7.61 6.78
N SER A 336 -16.29 -6.63 6.88
CA SER A 336 -17.37 -6.43 5.90
C SER A 336 -16.83 -6.20 4.48
N LEU A 337 -15.67 -5.58 4.33
CA LEU A 337 -14.96 -5.38 3.05
C LEU A 337 -14.30 -6.66 2.51
N PHE A 338 -14.06 -7.68 3.36
CA PHE A 338 -13.53 -8.99 2.92
C PHE A 338 -14.59 -9.99 2.49
N ARG A 339 -15.85 -9.84 2.94
CA ARG A 339 -16.93 -10.75 2.60
C ARG A 339 -17.09 -10.97 1.08
N PRO A 340 -17.07 -9.93 0.22
CA PRO A 340 -17.18 -10.12 -1.23
C PRO A 340 -15.97 -10.84 -1.85
N ILE A 341 -14.78 -10.73 -1.24
CA ILE A 341 -13.52 -11.30 -1.74
C ILE A 341 -13.52 -12.82 -1.61
N TYR A 342 -14.23 -13.36 -0.63
CA TYR A 342 -14.34 -14.80 -0.39
C TYR A 342 -15.64 -15.44 -0.91
N GLN A 343 -16.77 -14.72 -0.90
CA GLN A 343 -18.07 -15.32 -1.22
C GLN A 343 -18.56 -15.08 -2.64
N GLY A 344 -17.98 -14.16 -3.40
CA GLY A 344 -18.45 -13.89 -4.76
C GLY A 344 -19.90 -13.40 -4.87
N GLU A 345 -20.56 -13.05 -3.77
CA GLU A 345 -21.88 -12.40 -3.75
C GLU A 345 -22.19 -11.74 -2.38
N HIS A 346 -23.09 -10.75 -2.43
CA HIS A 346 -23.45 -9.84 -1.35
C HIS A 346 -24.40 -10.48 -0.34
N ASP A 347 -23.97 -10.66 0.91
CA ASP A 347 -24.88 -10.99 2.02
C ASP A 347 -24.74 -9.97 3.16
N THR A 348 -25.88 -9.56 3.73
CA THR A 348 -26.09 -8.27 4.43
C THR A 348 -25.92 -8.29 5.97
N SER A 349 -25.30 -9.31 6.57
CA SER A 349 -25.12 -9.33 8.05
C SER A 349 -23.85 -8.58 8.51
N THR A 350 -23.93 -7.77 9.57
CA THR A 350 -22.83 -6.88 9.98
C THR A 350 -21.84 -7.47 11.00
N SER A 351 -22.00 -8.74 11.43
CA SER A 351 -21.13 -9.38 12.44
C SER A 351 -20.43 -10.63 11.90
N LEU A 352 -19.14 -10.80 12.20
CA LEU A 352 -18.42 -12.01 11.82
C LEU A 352 -18.86 -13.25 12.60
N THR A 353 -18.86 -14.36 11.89
CA THR A 353 -18.84 -15.69 12.46
C THR A 353 -17.44 -16.05 12.97
N ASN A 354 -17.37 -16.94 13.97
CA ASN A 354 -16.10 -17.50 14.45
C ASN A 354 -15.29 -18.20 13.35
N GLU A 355 -15.97 -18.70 12.32
CA GLU A 355 -15.36 -19.36 11.16
C GLU A 355 -14.60 -18.37 10.27
N GLU A 356 -15.17 -17.20 10.01
CA GLU A 356 -14.52 -16.13 9.22
C GLU A 356 -13.27 -15.61 9.94
N LEU A 357 -13.31 -15.43 11.26
CA LEU A 357 -12.16 -15.03 12.07
C LEU A 357 -11.02 -16.08 11.99
N SER A 358 -11.35 -17.37 12.05
CA SER A 358 -10.36 -18.45 11.92
C SER A 358 -9.68 -18.44 10.54
N LYS A 359 -10.45 -18.29 9.46
CA LYS A 359 -9.92 -18.23 8.09
C LYS A 359 -8.94 -17.07 7.91
N MET A 360 -9.20 -15.93 8.56
CA MET A 360 -8.30 -14.77 8.50
C MET A 360 -7.04 -14.95 9.32
N ILE A 361 -7.13 -15.59 10.49
CA ILE A 361 -5.95 -16.00 11.25
C ILE A 361 -5.07 -16.93 10.40
N ASP A 362 -5.67 -17.88 9.70
CA ASP A 362 -4.94 -18.78 8.80
C ASP A 362 -4.32 -18.03 7.62
N PHE A 363 -5.02 -17.09 6.99
CA PHE A 363 -4.46 -16.20 5.98
C PHE A 363 -3.22 -15.47 6.52
N THR A 364 -3.34 -14.81 7.68
CA THR A 364 -2.24 -14.01 8.28
C THR A 364 -1.03 -14.87 8.62
N ARG A 365 -1.25 -16.13 9.01
CA ARG A 365 -0.20 -17.09 9.34
C ARG A 365 0.52 -17.62 8.09
N ASN A 366 -0.24 -17.91 7.03
CA ASN A 366 0.27 -18.62 5.86
C ASN A 366 0.87 -17.70 4.78
N LEU A 367 0.51 -16.41 4.77
CA LEU A 367 0.95 -15.47 3.72
C LEU A 367 2.47 -15.36 3.61
N PHE A 368 3.18 -15.45 4.74
CA PHE A 368 4.64 -15.33 4.80
C PHE A 368 5.34 -16.66 5.14
N THR A 369 4.69 -17.80 4.95
CA THR A 369 5.37 -19.10 5.04
C THR A 369 6.51 -19.13 4.01
N PRO A 370 7.77 -19.40 4.42
CA PRO A 370 8.89 -19.47 3.49
C PRO A 370 8.69 -20.59 2.46
N THR A 371 8.92 -20.27 1.20
CA THR A 371 8.88 -21.26 0.10
C THR A 371 10.03 -20.97 -0.85
N THR A 372 10.84 -21.97 -1.14
CA THR A 372 11.94 -21.85 -2.12
C THR A 372 11.42 -21.95 -3.56
N HIS A 373 12.14 -21.39 -4.53
CA HIS A 373 11.82 -21.58 -5.96
C HIS A 373 11.81 -23.07 -6.36
N GLN A 374 12.69 -23.88 -5.77
CA GLN A 374 12.73 -25.31 -6.02
C GLN A 374 11.45 -25.98 -5.53
N GLN A 375 11.07 -25.77 -4.26
CA GLN A 375 9.82 -26.30 -3.70
C GLN A 375 8.60 -25.87 -4.52
N TYR A 376 8.55 -24.59 -4.93
CA TYR A 376 7.46 -24.11 -5.78
C TYR A 376 7.37 -24.87 -7.11
N ASN A 377 8.49 -25.08 -7.78
CA ASN A 377 8.52 -25.77 -9.08
C ASN A 377 8.19 -27.26 -8.95
N GLU A 378 8.70 -27.93 -7.90
CA GLU A 378 8.38 -29.33 -7.60
C GLU A 378 6.89 -29.52 -7.32
N VAL A 379 6.31 -28.67 -6.46
CA VAL A 379 4.86 -28.70 -6.18
C VAL A 379 4.05 -28.39 -7.44
N LYS A 380 4.45 -27.39 -8.23
CA LYS A 380 3.78 -27.05 -9.51
C LYS A 380 3.70 -28.24 -10.45
N GLN A 381 4.74 -29.07 -10.53
CA GLN A 381 4.71 -30.29 -11.36
C GLN A 381 3.70 -31.33 -10.84
N ARG A 382 3.49 -31.40 -9.52
CA ARG A 382 2.53 -32.33 -8.89
C ARG A 382 1.07 -31.85 -8.98
N VAL A 383 0.82 -30.56 -8.72
CA VAL A 383 -0.54 -30.01 -8.53
C VAL A 383 -1.08 -29.25 -9.74
N GLY A 384 -0.25 -29.06 -10.77
CA GLY A 384 -0.65 -28.41 -12.02
C GLY A 384 -1.26 -27.03 -11.82
N ASP A 385 -2.43 -26.81 -12.42
CA ASP A 385 -3.11 -25.51 -12.46
C ASP A 385 -3.66 -25.03 -11.11
N LEU A 386 -3.67 -25.88 -10.08
CA LEU A 386 -4.08 -25.46 -8.72
C LEU A 386 -3.19 -24.33 -8.17
N ILE A 387 -1.94 -24.25 -8.64
CA ILE A 387 -0.98 -23.21 -8.27
C ILE A 387 -1.17 -21.91 -9.07
N ALA A 388 -2.00 -21.91 -10.10
CA ALA A 388 -2.24 -20.72 -10.91
C ALA A 388 -2.93 -19.66 -10.05
N LEU A 389 -2.36 -18.44 -10.01
CA LEU A 389 -2.98 -17.31 -9.31
C LEU A 389 -4.35 -16.97 -9.89
N SER A 390 -4.63 -17.38 -11.14
CA SER A 390 -5.92 -17.19 -11.78
C SER A 390 -7.02 -18.16 -11.36
N GLY A 391 -6.68 -19.25 -10.68
CA GLY A 391 -7.65 -20.23 -10.18
C GLY A 391 -8.38 -19.76 -8.91
N PRO A 392 -9.44 -20.47 -8.48
CA PRO A 392 -10.18 -20.14 -7.26
C PRO A 392 -9.31 -20.30 -6.01
N VAL A 393 -9.66 -19.54 -4.96
CA VAL A 393 -9.11 -19.73 -3.61
C VAL A 393 -9.67 -21.04 -3.07
N MET A 394 -8.81 -21.97 -2.65
CA MET A 394 -9.24 -23.22 -2.02
C MET A 394 -9.03 -23.16 -0.51
N HIS A 395 -9.98 -23.65 0.27
CA HIS A 395 -9.87 -23.73 1.72
C HIS A 395 -9.07 -24.97 2.16
N SER A 396 -8.65 -25.01 3.43
CA SER A 396 -7.89 -26.14 3.98
C SER A 396 -8.63 -27.46 3.77
N ASP A 397 -9.93 -27.51 4.02
CA ASP A 397 -10.76 -28.72 3.87
C ASP A 397 -10.89 -29.16 2.41
N GLU A 398 -10.81 -28.23 1.46
CA GLU A 398 -10.81 -28.53 0.03
C GLU A 398 -9.43 -29.04 -0.38
N LEU A 399 -8.36 -28.38 0.05
CA LEU A 399 -6.98 -28.83 -0.16
C LEU A 399 -6.76 -30.24 0.38
N ASP A 400 -7.28 -30.56 1.56
CA ASP A 400 -7.17 -31.88 2.18
C ASP A 400 -7.93 -32.98 1.40
N LYS A 401 -8.89 -32.61 0.53
CA LYS A 401 -9.56 -33.55 -0.38
C LYS A 401 -8.79 -33.80 -1.67
N VAL A 402 -7.98 -32.85 -2.13
CA VAL A 402 -7.26 -32.94 -3.42
C VAL A 402 -5.77 -33.29 -3.26
N LEU A 403 -5.22 -33.15 -2.06
CA LEU A 403 -3.83 -33.45 -1.75
C LEU A 403 -3.71 -34.69 -0.87
N ASP A 404 -2.63 -35.45 -1.07
CA ASP A 404 -2.25 -36.52 -0.14
C ASP A 404 -2.06 -35.93 1.27
N SER A 405 -2.56 -36.64 2.29
CA SER A 405 -2.46 -36.20 3.69
C SER A 405 -1.01 -36.02 4.14
N GLU A 406 -0.09 -36.78 3.55
CA GLU A 406 1.34 -36.76 3.86
C GLU A 406 2.14 -35.72 3.03
N ASP A 407 1.56 -35.11 1.99
CA ASP A 407 2.25 -34.10 1.16
C ASP A 407 2.21 -32.71 1.82
N SER A 408 2.92 -32.60 2.94
CA SER A 408 3.04 -31.36 3.73
C SER A 408 3.63 -30.20 2.93
N ASP A 409 4.51 -30.46 1.97
CA ASP A 409 5.11 -29.46 1.09
C ASP A 409 4.06 -28.86 0.13
N ALA A 410 3.26 -29.70 -0.54
CA ALA A 410 2.20 -29.22 -1.43
C ALA A 410 1.14 -28.42 -0.65
N LYS A 411 0.78 -28.87 0.55
CA LYS A 411 -0.13 -28.14 1.44
C LYS A 411 0.42 -26.76 1.82
N ALA A 412 1.70 -26.66 2.19
CA ALA A 412 2.32 -25.39 2.55
C ALA A 412 2.37 -24.41 1.36
N VAL A 413 2.78 -24.90 0.18
CA VAL A 413 2.85 -24.08 -1.04
C VAL A 413 1.45 -23.61 -1.48
N LEU A 414 0.45 -24.49 -1.49
CA LEU A 414 -0.90 -24.12 -1.90
C LEU A 414 -1.61 -23.22 -0.89
N LYS A 415 -1.39 -23.41 0.43
CA LYS A 415 -1.87 -22.45 1.45
C LYS A 415 -1.31 -21.05 1.22
N ARG A 416 -0.01 -20.94 0.94
CA ARG A 416 0.63 -19.66 0.57
C ARG A 416 0.02 -19.07 -0.72
N ILE A 417 -0.16 -19.90 -1.74
CA ILE A 417 -0.72 -19.45 -3.03
C ILE A 417 -2.18 -19.02 -2.90
N ASN A 418 -2.98 -19.68 -2.07
CA ASN A 418 -4.34 -19.25 -1.79
C ASN A 418 -4.37 -17.89 -1.07
N SER A 419 -3.46 -17.63 -0.13
CA SER A 419 -3.30 -16.27 0.41
C SER A 419 -2.91 -15.25 -0.67
N LEU A 420 -2.09 -15.62 -1.66
CA LEU A 420 -1.74 -14.72 -2.77
C LEU A 420 -2.91 -14.50 -3.75
N LYS A 421 -3.77 -15.50 -3.98
CA LYS A 421 -4.97 -15.37 -4.82
C LYS A 421 -5.93 -14.30 -4.27
N VAL A 422 -6.08 -14.21 -2.95
CA VAL A 422 -6.89 -13.16 -2.27
C VAL A 422 -6.40 -11.74 -2.60
N LEU A 423 -5.10 -11.57 -2.88
CA LEU A 423 -4.48 -10.28 -3.19
C LEU A 423 -4.35 -10.02 -4.70
N ARG A 424 -4.69 -10.98 -5.57
CA ARG A 424 -4.46 -10.89 -7.02
C ARG A 424 -5.09 -9.65 -7.64
N ASN A 425 -6.33 -9.34 -7.24
CA ASN A 425 -7.14 -8.32 -7.90
C ASN A 425 -6.65 -6.88 -7.65
N ASP A 426 -5.67 -6.64 -6.78
CA ASP A 426 -5.05 -5.32 -6.61
C ASP A 426 -3.63 -5.25 -7.17
N THR A 427 -3.25 -6.17 -8.07
CA THR A 427 -1.90 -6.15 -8.66
C THR A 427 -1.89 -5.76 -10.13
N SER A 428 -3.06 -5.50 -10.72
CA SER A 428 -3.17 -5.22 -12.16
C SER A 428 -4.32 -4.29 -12.53
N PRO A 429 -4.16 -3.41 -13.53
CA PRO A 429 -5.28 -2.61 -14.06
C PRO A 429 -6.42 -3.46 -14.61
N GLU A 430 -6.14 -4.68 -15.12
CA GLU A 430 -7.19 -5.57 -15.66
C GLU A 430 -8.26 -5.94 -14.63
N SER A 431 -7.97 -5.89 -13.33
CA SER A 431 -8.97 -6.19 -12.31
C SER A 431 -10.13 -5.20 -12.34
N PHE A 432 -9.88 -3.94 -12.74
CA PHE A 432 -10.93 -2.94 -12.92
C PHE A 432 -11.93 -3.36 -14.01
N THR A 433 -11.52 -4.20 -14.96
CA THR A 433 -12.37 -4.65 -16.09
C THR A 433 -13.06 -5.99 -15.83
N SER A 434 -12.62 -6.75 -14.82
CA SER A 434 -13.11 -8.12 -14.57
C SER A 434 -13.77 -8.32 -13.21
N GLU A 435 -13.45 -7.50 -12.21
CA GLU A 435 -14.03 -7.59 -10.85
C GLU A 435 -15.12 -6.53 -10.71
N ALA A 436 -16.37 -6.97 -10.65
CA ALA A 436 -17.49 -6.08 -10.40
C ALA A 436 -17.42 -5.55 -8.96
N VAL A 437 -17.50 -4.24 -8.79
CA VAL A 437 -17.70 -3.58 -7.49
C VAL A 437 -19.07 -2.92 -7.56
N ASN A 438 -19.96 -3.23 -6.62
CA ASN A 438 -21.35 -2.74 -6.62
C ASN A 438 -22.08 -2.94 -7.97
N GLY A 439 -21.80 -4.04 -8.67
CA GLY A 439 -22.43 -4.38 -9.96
C GLY A 439 -21.85 -3.67 -11.19
N TYR A 440 -20.74 -2.93 -11.05
CA TYR A 440 -20.10 -2.21 -12.16
C TYR A 440 -18.62 -2.56 -12.30
N ILE A 441 -18.16 -2.58 -13.55
CA ILE A 441 -16.75 -2.64 -13.94
C ILE A 441 -16.36 -1.35 -14.67
N VAL A 442 -15.05 -1.10 -14.80
CA VAL A 442 -14.52 -0.01 -15.62
C VAL A 442 -14.42 -0.44 -17.07
N ASN A 443 -14.94 0.39 -17.97
CA ASN A 443 -14.63 0.29 -19.39
C ASN A 443 -13.24 0.92 -19.65
N LEU A 444 -12.18 0.11 -19.66
CA LEU A 444 -10.79 0.57 -19.82
C LEU A 444 -10.37 0.72 -21.29
N GLU A 445 -11.21 1.36 -22.11
CA GLU A 445 -10.93 1.66 -23.51
C GLU A 445 -10.55 3.13 -23.70
N ARG A 446 -9.50 3.40 -24.48
CA ARG A 446 -9.05 4.77 -24.79
C ARG A 446 -10.21 5.56 -25.44
N GLY A 447 -10.55 6.70 -24.85
CA GLY A 447 -11.67 7.55 -25.31
C GLY A 447 -13.05 7.12 -24.78
N ARG A 448 -13.16 5.95 -24.15
CA ARG A 448 -14.42 5.40 -23.62
C ARG A 448 -14.40 5.13 -22.12
N LEU A 449 -13.31 5.52 -21.42
CA LEU A 449 -13.15 5.42 -19.97
C LEU A 449 -14.42 5.86 -19.21
N GLY A 450 -14.90 5.00 -18.32
CA GLY A 450 -16.15 5.18 -17.58
C GLY A 450 -16.53 3.88 -16.85
N LEU A 451 -17.77 3.81 -16.37
CA LEU A 451 -18.31 2.62 -15.70
C LEU A 451 -19.40 1.98 -16.57
N VAL A 452 -19.47 0.65 -16.54
CA VAL A 452 -20.51 -0.15 -17.21
C VAL A 452 -20.97 -1.26 -16.27
N ARG A 453 -22.22 -1.71 -16.40
CA ARG A 453 -22.69 -2.87 -15.64
C ARG A 453 -21.87 -4.11 -16.04
N ALA A 454 -21.51 -4.89 -15.02
CA ALA A 454 -20.70 -6.09 -15.15
C ALA A 454 -21.41 -7.22 -15.91
#